data_AF-A0A838KFS5-F1
#
_entry.id   AF-A0A838KFS5-F1
#
_cell.length_a   1.000
_cell.length_b   1.000
_cell.length_c   1.000
_cell.angle_alpha   90.00
_cell.angle_beta   90.00
_cell.angle_gamma   90.00
#
_symmetry.space_group_name_H-M   'P 1'
#
loop_
_entity.id
_entity.type
_entity.pdbx_description
1 polymer ?
#
loop_
_entity_poly.entity_id
_entity_poly.type
_entity_poly.pdbx_seq_one_letter_code
_entity_poly.pdbx_strand_id
1 'polypeptide(L)'
;GAGVAQEFAQRRTGARGALLYESCMPITGEWALGPWPDGVPVQIHGMDKDPFFALEGDIDAARELVETVGSELAELFVYPGDRHLFADSSLPSYDADAAALVVQRSREFLDRVG
;
A
#
# COMPACT_ATOMS: atom_id res chain seq x y z
N GLY A 1 1.18 10.82 -1.09
CA GLY A 1 -0.26 10.79 -0.75
C GLY A 1 -0.65 9.64 0.17
N ALA A 2 0.03 8.49 0.06
CA ALA A 2 -0.26 7.28 0.83
C ALA A 2 -0.39 7.50 2.35
N GLY A 3 0.53 8.24 2.98
CA GLY A 3 0.44 8.52 4.42
C GLY A 3 -0.88 9.21 4.85
N VAL A 4 -1.39 10.14 4.06
CA VAL A 4 -2.69 10.79 4.33
C VAL A 4 -3.83 9.79 4.10
N ALA A 5 -3.79 8.99 3.03
CA ALA A 5 -4.80 7.97 2.77
C ALA A 5 -4.88 6.93 3.90
N GLN A 6 -3.72 6.48 4.39
CA GLN A 6 -3.59 5.57 5.52
C GLN A 6 -4.11 6.21 6.82
N GLU A 7 -3.73 7.45 7.12
CA GLU A 7 -4.26 8.15 8.30
C GLU A 7 -5.80 8.22 8.28
N PHE A 8 -6.39 8.56 7.13
CA PHE A 8 -7.84 8.62 6.98
C PHE A 8 -8.49 7.24 7.13
N ALA A 9 -7.91 6.19 6.53
CA ALA A 9 -8.41 4.83 6.69
C ALA A 9 -8.40 4.40 8.16
N GLN A 10 -7.35 4.74 8.90
CA GLN A 10 -7.18 4.33 10.30
C GLN A 10 -8.00 5.15 11.30
N ARG A 11 -8.24 6.44 11.02
CA ARG A 11 -8.85 7.37 11.99
C ARG A 11 -10.28 7.76 11.70
N ARG A 12 -10.74 7.61 10.45
CA ARG A 12 -12.10 8.01 10.06
C ARG A 12 -12.99 6.80 9.89
N THR A 13 -14.10 6.77 10.62
CA THR A 13 -15.12 5.74 10.45
C THR A 13 -15.73 5.81 9.04
N GLY A 14 -16.06 4.64 8.49
CA GLY A 14 -16.73 4.52 7.19
C GLY A 14 -15.79 4.33 5.98
N ALA A 15 -14.48 4.22 6.19
CA ALA A 15 -13.58 3.73 5.14
C ALA A 15 -13.98 2.30 4.75
N ARG A 16 -14.18 2.05 3.45
CA ARG A 16 -14.49 0.70 2.91
C ARG A 16 -13.26 -0.10 2.53
N GLY A 17 -12.11 0.55 2.46
CA GLY A 17 -10.82 -0.05 2.17
C GLY A 17 -9.77 1.03 1.87
N ALA A 18 -8.51 0.61 1.73
CA ALA A 18 -7.39 1.49 1.40
C ALA A 18 -6.52 0.92 0.27
N LEU A 19 -6.10 1.79 -0.64
CA LEU A 19 -5.08 1.51 -1.65
C LEU A 19 -3.86 2.37 -1.34
N LEU A 20 -2.74 1.73 -1.03
CA LEU A 20 -1.48 2.39 -0.67
C LEU A 20 -0.45 2.11 -1.76
N TYR A 21 0.06 3.19 -2.37
CA TYR A 21 1.04 3.10 -3.45
C TYR A 21 2.39 3.62 -2.95
N GLU A 22 3.39 2.75 -3.04
CA GLU A 22 4.81 2.97 -2.84
C GLU A 22 5.17 3.48 -1.44
N SER A 23 4.27 3.31 -0.48
CA SER A 23 4.50 3.66 0.92
C SER A 23 3.52 2.95 1.84
N CYS A 24 3.95 2.65 3.06
CA CYS A 24 3.13 2.10 4.13
C CYS A 24 3.72 2.54 5.48
N MET A 25 2.92 3.26 6.27
CA MET A 25 3.33 3.67 7.61
C MET A 25 3.20 2.50 8.61
N PRO A 26 4.05 2.43 9.65
CA PRO A 26 3.90 1.46 10.72
C PRO A 26 2.53 1.51 11.41
N ILE A 27 2.03 0.35 11.83
CA ILE A 27 0.81 0.22 12.65
C ILE A 27 1.12 -0.07 14.12
N THR A 28 2.39 -0.31 14.47
CA THR A 28 2.89 -0.41 15.85
C THR A 28 4.12 0.48 16.06
N GLY A 29 4.47 0.73 17.33
CA GLY A 29 5.62 1.56 17.71
C GLY A 29 5.34 3.06 17.85
N GLU A 30 6.38 3.83 18.12
CA GLU A 30 6.31 5.27 18.43
C GLU A 30 5.77 6.11 17.26
N TRP A 31 6.01 5.65 16.03
CA TRP A 31 5.63 6.35 14.80
C TRP A 31 4.32 5.85 14.19
N ALA A 32 3.60 4.95 14.88
CA ALA A 32 2.34 4.42 14.40
C ALA A 32 1.22 5.47 14.44
N LEU A 33 0.40 5.49 13.38
CA LEU A 33 -0.79 6.36 13.32
C LEU A 33 -1.93 5.87 14.21
N GLY A 34 -1.89 4.59 14.59
CA GLY A 34 -2.89 3.83 15.34
C GLY A 34 -2.89 2.37 14.88
N PRO A 35 -3.75 1.51 15.47
CA PRO A 35 -3.98 0.17 14.92
C PRO A 35 -4.68 0.25 13.57
N TRP A 36 -4.59 -0.82 12.79
CA TRP A 36 -5.44 -0.96 11.61
C TRP A 36 -6.90 -1.23 12.03
N PRO A 37 -7.93 -0.61 11.41
CA PRO A 37 -9.32 -0.84 11.82
C PRO A 37 -9.82 -2.22 11.42
N ASP A 38 -10.65 -2.81 12.29
CA ASP A 38 -11.28 -4.10 12.03
C ASP A 38 -12.14 -4.08 10.76
N GLY A 39 -11.97 -5.11 9.92
CA GLY A 39 -12.79 -5.34 8.73
C GLY A 39 -12.56 -4.35 7.59
N VAL A 40 -11.56 -3.46 7.67
CA VAL A 40 -11.20 -2.55 6.59
C VAL A 40 -10.11 -3.20 5.74
N PRO A 41 -10.39 -3.61 4.49
CA PRO A 41 -9.39 -4.23 3.65
C PRO A 41 -8.37 -3.21 3.12
N VAL A 42 -7.17 -3.68 2.78
CA VAL A 42 -6.08 -2.85 2.25
C VAL A 42 -5.25 -3.58 1.21
N GLN A 43 -4.80 -2.82 0.22
CA GLN A 43 -3.88 -3.27 -0.80
C GLN A 43 -2.66 -2.32 -0.83
N ILE A 44 -1.45 -2.86 -0.70
CA ILE A 44 -0.20 -2.11 -0.76
C ILE A 44 0.59 -2.51 -2.01
N HIS A 45 1.18 -1.54 -2.69
CA HIS A 45 1.96 -1.72 -3.92
C HIS A 45 3.32 -1.07 -3.79
N GLY A 46 4.40 -1.73 -4.20
CA GLY A 46 5.74 -1.11 -4.23
C GLY A 46 6.77 -1.96 -4.95
N MET A 47 7.93 -1.41 -5.30
CA MET A 47 9.00 -2.19 -5.94
C MET A 47 9.98 -2.79 -4.93
N ASP A 48 10.58 -3.94 -5.26
CA ASP A 48 11.43 -4.74 -4.35
C ASP A 48 12.78 -4.12 -3.98
N LYS A 49 13.22 -3.12 -4.74
CA LYS A 49 14.47 -2.38 -4.51
C LYS A 49 14.27 -0.87 -4.53
N ASP A 50 13.02 -0.40 -4.42
CA ASP A 50 12.72 1.02 -4.30
C ASP A 50 13.47 1.61 -3.09
N PRO A 51 14.30 2.66 -3.26
CA PRO A 51 15.07 3.23 -2.17
C PRO A 51 14.20 3.76 -1.02
N PHE A 52 12.99 4.23 -1.31
CA PHE A 52 12.06 4.76 -0.29
C PHE A 52 11.14 3.68 0.25
N PHE A 53 10.53 2.87 -0.64
CA PHE A 53 9.61 1.84 -0.17
C PHE A 53 10.32 0.63 0.44
N ALA A 54 11.34 0.09 -0.24
CA ALA A 54 11.97 -1.16 0.17
C ALA A 54 13.16 -0.95 1.12
N LEU A 55 13.97 0.09 0.90
CA LEU A 55 15.23 0.26 1.64
C LEU A 55 15.12 1.16 2.88
N GLU A 56 14.07 1.99 2.99
CA GLU A 56 13.81 2.83 4.18
C GLU A 56 12.80 2.22 5.17
N GLY A 57 12.18 1.07 4.84
CA GLY A 57 11.43 0.24 5.81
C GLY A 57 9.91 0.18 5.61
N ASP A 58 9.34 0.92 4.66
CA ASP A 58 7.89 0.87 4.36
C ASP A 58 7.43 -0.54 3.94
N ILE A 59 8.28 -1.30 3.24
CA ILE A 59 7.99 -2.70 2.88
C ILE A 59 7.87 -3.60 4.12
N ASP A 60 8.65 -3.34 5.17
CA ASP A 60 8.60 -4.12 6.40
C ASP A 60 7.35 -3.75 7.22
N ALA A 61 7.00 -2.46 7.26
CA ALA A 61 5.71 -2.01 7.80
C ALA A 61 4.52 -2.63 7.05
N ALA A 62 4.60 -2.75 5.71
CA ALA A 62 3.56 -3.39 4.91
C ALA A 62 3.45 -4.89 5.20
N ARG A 63 4.58 -5.59 5.41
CA ARG A 63 4.60 -7.00 5.81
C ARG A 63 3.97 -7.21 7.18
N GLU A 64 4.35 -6.39 8.15
CA GLU A 64 3.78 -6.42 9.50
C GLU A 64 2.25 -6.18 9.47
N LEU A 65 1.81 -5.23 8.64
CA LEU A 65 0.39 -4.95 8.46
C LEU A 65 -0.34 -6.18 7.93
N VAL A 66 0.17 -6.82 6.87
CA VAL A 66 -0.44 -8.04 6.29
C VAL A 66 -0.48 -9.17 7.31
N GLU A 67 0.58 -9.35 8.10
CA GLU A 67 0.64 -10.36 9.16
C GLU A 67 -0.39 -10.08 10.27
N THR A 68 -0.53 -8.81 10.67
CA THR A 68 -1.42 -8.39 11.75
C THR A 68 -2.90 -8.44 11.36
N VAL A 69 -3.23 -7.97 10.15
CA VAL A 69 -4.61 -7.86 9.65
C VAL A 69 -5.10 -9.18 9.05
N GLY A 70 -4.18 -9.99 8.52
CA GLY A 70 -4.47 -11.25 7.87
C GLY A 70 -4.69 -11.11 6.36
N SER A 71 -4.29 -12.15 5.61
CA SER A 71 -4.30 -12.17 4.14
C SER A 71 -5.68 -12.06 3.49
N GLU A 72 -6.76 -12.28 4.24
CA GLU A 72 -8.14 -12.10 3.76
C GLU A 72 -8.54 -10.63 3.61
N LEU A 73 -7.88 -9.75 4.35
CA LEU A 73 -8.17 -8.31 4.37
C LEU A 73 -6.98 -7.47 3.90
N ALA A 74 -5.75 -7.96 4.01
CA ALA A 74 -4.56 -7.22 3.62
C ALA A 74 -3.73 -7.94 2.56
N GLU A 75 -3.43 -7.24 1.48
CA GLU A 75 -2.61 -7.74 0.36
C GLU A 75 -1.40 -6.82 0.12
N LEU A 76 -0.21 -7.40 -0.01
CA LEU A 76 1.00 -6.69 -0.41
C LEU A 76 1.49 -7.22 -1.77
N PHE A 77 1.57 -6.33 -2.76
CA PHE A 77 2.11 -6.61 -4.08
C PHE A 77 3.46 -5.93 -4.28
N VAL A 78 4.51 -6.76 -4.38
CA VAL A 78 5.86 -6.30 -4.65
C VAL A 78 6.22 -6.57 -6.11
N TYR A 79 6.66 -5.53 -6.82
CA TYR A 79 7.03 -5.58 -8.24
C TYR A 79 8.57 -5.60 -8.38
N PRO A 80 9.15 -6.33 -9.33
CA PRO A 80 10.59 -6.26 -9.59
C PRO A 80 10.98 -4.84 -10.07
N GLY A 81 11.95 -4.20 -9.41
CA GLY A 81 12.46 -2.90 -9.83
C GLY A 81 13.04 -2.06 -8.68
N ASP A 82 13.68 -0.94 -9.01
CA ASP A 82 14.36 -0.05 -8.06
C ASP A 82 13.81 1.39 -8.06
N ARG A 83 12.65 1.59 -8.67
CA ARG A 83 12.10 2.92 -8.93
C ARG A 83 10.96 3.24 -7.97
N HIS A 84 11.02 4.43 -7.41
CA HIS A 84 9.89 5.09 -6.78
C HIS A 84 9.05 5.83 -7.83
N LEU A 85 7.77 6.06 -7.57
CA LEU A 85 6.81 6.68 -8.49
C LEU A 85 6.74 5.96 -9.84
N PHE A 86 6.76 4.62 -9.82
CA PHE A 86 6.77 3.80 -11.03
C PHE A 86 5.41 3.76 -11.72
N ALA A 87 4.32 4.07 -11.00
CA ALA A 87 2.97 4.09 -11.55
C ALA A 87 2.64 5.40 -12.30
N ASP A 88 3.45 6.46 -12.17
CA ASP A 88 3.20 7.77 -12.77
C ASP A 88 3.75 7.86 -14.20
N SER A 89 2.86 7.80 -15.19
CA SER A 89 3.19 7.87 -16.63
C SER A 89 3.85 9.17 -17.09
N SER A 90 3.88 10.21 -16.25
CA SER A 90 4.53 11.49 -16.57
C SER A 90 6.02 11.53 -16.21
N LEU A 91 6.51 10.52 -15.46
CA LEU A 91 7.87 10.49 -14.93
C LEU A 91 8.78 9.50 -15.67
N PRO A 92 10.11 9.73 -15.70
CA PRO A 92 11.06 8.75 -16.21
C PRO A 92 11.10 7.43 -15.42
N SER A 93 10.61 7.45 -14.17
CA SER A 93 10.48 6.27 -13.32
C SER A 93 9.39 5.30 -13.79
N TYR A 94 8.49 5.74 -14.66
CA TYR A 94 7.35 4.97 -15.13
C TYR A 94 7.74 3.58 -15.63
N ASP A 95 7.03 2.57 -15.14
CA ASP A 95 7.09 1.19 -15.61
C ASP A 95 5.68 0.78 -16.06
N ALA A 96 5.50 0.62 -17.37
CA ALA A 96 4.18 0.39 -17.96
C ALA A 96 3.57 -0.95 -17.55
N ASP A 97 4.39 -2.00 -17.41
CA ASP A 97 3.92 -3.35 -17.10
C ASP A 97 3.52 -3.43 -15.62
N ALA A 98 4.35 -2.89 -14.72
CA ALA A 98 4.03 -2.82 -13.31
C ALA A 98 2.81 -1.92 -13.06
N ALA A 99 2.72 -0.76 -13.71
CA ALA A 99 1.58 0.14 -13.60
C ALA A 99 0.27 -0.50 -14.09
N ALA A 100 0.31 -1.28 -15.18
CA ALA A 100 -0.86 -2.01 -15.67
C ALA A 100 -1.38 -3.02 -14.63
N LEU A 101 -0.48 -3.76 -13.98
CA LEU A 101 -0.82 -4.69 -12.90
C LEU A 101 -1.39 -3.98 -11.66
N VAL A 102 -0.80 -2.82 -11.28
CA VAL A 102 -1.34 -1.98 -10.21
C VAL A 102 -2.79 -1.62 -10.51
N VAL A 103 -3.06 -1.06 -11.70
CA VAL A 103 -4.41 -0.66 -12.12
C VAL A 103 -5.37 -1.84 -12.13
N GLN A 104 -4.97 -3.00 -12.65
CA GLN A 104 -5.82 -4.19 -12.65
C GLN A 104 -6.25 -4.58 -11.23
N ARG A 105 -5.27 -4.76 -10.33
CA ARG A 105 -5.50 -5.19 -8.94
C ARG A 105 -6.30 -4.18 -8.14
N SER A 106 -6.06 -2.88 -8.37
CA SER A 106 -6.83 -1.82 -7.72
C SER A 106 -8.29 -1.82 -8.16
N ARG A 107 -8.58 -2.11 -9.43
CA ARG A 107 -9.97 -2.23 -9.90
C ARG A 107 -10.65 -3.46 -9.31
N GLU A 108 -9.98 -4.60 -9.32
CA GLU A 108 -10.47 -5.83 -8.67
C GLU A 108 -10.75 -5.59 -7.17
N PHE A 109 -9.88 -4.86 -6.47
CA PHE A 109 -10.09 -4.47 -5.08
C PHE A 109 -11.33 -3.58 -4.93
N LEU A 110 -11.46 -2.55 -5.76
CA LEU A 110 -12.60 -1.63 -5.74
C LEU A 110 -13.93 -2.34 -6.02
N ASP A 111 -13.95 -3.34 -6.91
CA ASP A 111 -15.14 -4.14 -7.20
C ASP A 111 -15.57 -5.01 -6.01
N ARG A 112 -14.63 -5.45 -5.15
CA ARG A 112 -14.93 -6.25 -3.94
C ARG A 112 -15.48 -5.40 -2.79
N VAL A 113 -14.97 -4.18 -2.63
CA VAL A 113 -15.38 -3.26 -1.54
C VAL A 113 -16.51 -2.31 -1.95
N GLY A 114 -16.90 -2.38 -3.22
CA GLY A 114 -17.80 -1.51 -3.98
C GLY A 114 -19.28 -1.79 -3.78
#